data_AF-A0A941LHY6-F1
#
_entry.id   AF-A0A941LHY6-F1
#
_cell.length_a   1.000
_cell.length_b   1.000
_cell.length_c   1.000
_cell.angle_alpha   90.00
_cell.angle_beta   90.00
_cell.angle_gamma   90.00
#
_symmetry.space_group_name_H-M   'P 1'
#
loop_
_entity.id
_entity.type
_entity.pdbx_description
1 polymer ?
#
loop_
_entity_poly.entity_id
_entity_poly.type
_entity_poly.pdbx_seq_one_letter_code
_entity_poly.pdbx_strand_id
1 'polypeptide(L)'
;MNGTFIPRYLDSLPQIFWWEIDELAVLFVCIFLGIVTKFLTYLIVVGIVSTLILSKMKNGKSEGFLFHWAYWSGVPTFQLTGSPHGTTREMME
;
A
#
# COMPACT_ATOMS: atom_id res chain seq x y z
N MET A 1 -14.84 36.61 -10.56
CA MET A 1 -14.61 35.47 -9.65
C MET A 1 -13.58 34.57 -10.31
N ASN A 2 -12.31 34.69 -9.93
CA ASN A 2 -11.27 33.79 -10.45
C ASN A 2 -11.51 32.43 -9.83
N GLY A 3 -12.10 31.51 -10.59
CA GLY A 3 -12.38 30.16 -10.14
C GLY A 3 -11.08 29.44 -9.83
N THR A 4 -10.82 29.18 -8.56
CA THR A 4 -9.69 28.36 -8.13
C THR A 4 -9.93 26.94 -8.62
N PHE A 5 -9.15 26.50 -9.62
CA PHE A 5 -9.21 25.13 -10.12
C PHE A 5 -8.56 24.20 -9.10
N ILE A 6 -9.37 23.38 -8.43
CA ILE A 6 -8.87 22.35 -7.52
C ILE A 6 -8.71 21.06 -8.35
N PRO A 7 -7.48 20.56 -8.55
CA PRO A 7 -7.25 19.35 -9.33
C PRO A 7 -7.86 18.14 -8.63
N ARG A 8 -8.66 17.37 -9.38
CA ARG A 8 -9.40 16.21 -8.86
C ARG A 8 -8.51 15.01 -8.51
N TYR A 9 -7.30 14.97 -9.06
CA TYR A 9 -6.36 13.85 -8.99
C TYR A 9 -5.14 14.17 -8.11
N LEU A 10 -5.29 15.09 -7.15
CA LEU A 10 -4.21 15.44 -6.25
C LEU A 10 -3.88 14.28 -5.29
N ASP A 11 -4.90 13.52 -4.88
CA ASP A 11 -4.81 12.42 -3.90
C ASP A 11 -4.82 11.02 -4.54
N SER A 12 -4.97 10.92 -5.86
CA SER A 12 -4.99 9.63 -6.55
C SER A 12 -3.61 8.98 -6.53
N LEU A 13 -3.55 7.69 -6.25
CA LEU A 13 -2.27 6.99 -6.29
C LEU A 13 -1.81 6.90 -7.76
N PRO A 14 -0.54 7.20 -8.05
CA PRO A 14 -0.01 7.01 -9.39
C PRO A 14 -0.15 5.54 -9.82
N GLN A 15 -0.75 5.33 -10.99
CA GLN A 15 -0.90 4.03 -11.62
C GLN A 15 0.16 3.85 -12.71
N ILE A 16 0.79 2.68 -12.75
CA ILE A 16 1.73 2.26 -13.78
C ILE A 16 1.06 1.17 -14.61
N PHE A 17 0.75 1.48 -15.88
CA PHE A 17 0.12 0.55 -16.80
C PHE A 17 -1.26 0.11 -16.26
N TRP A 18 -1.39 -1.11 -15.72
CA TRP A 18 -2.62 -1.63 -15.11
C TRP A 18 -2.50 -1.80 -13.58
N TRP A 19 -1.34 -1.47 -13.00
CA TRP A 19 -1.00 -1.75 -11.60
C TRP A 19 -0.72 -0.44 -10.87
N GLU A 20 -1.19 -0.31 -9.64
CA GLU A 20 -0.91 0.84 -8.81
C GLU A 20 0.47 0.72 -8.12
N ILE A 21 1.06 1.86 -7.73
CA ILE A 21 2.42 1.85 -7.15
C ILE A 21 2.52 1.02 -5.87
N ASP A 22 1.47 0.96 -5.05
CA ASP A 22 1.42 0.15 -3.84
C ASP A 22 1.45 -1.37 -4.14
N GLU A 23 0.79 -1.81 -5.21
CA GLU A 23 0.84 -3.20 -5.68
C GLU A 23 2.24 -3.58 -6.14
N LEU A 24 2.89 -2.67 -6.89
CA LEU A 24 4.28 -2.86 -7.32
C LEU A 24 5.25 -2.88 -6.14
N ALA A 25 5.01 -2.07 -5.09
CA ALA A 25 5.84 -2.07 -3.90
C ALA A 25 5.86 -3.46 -3.22
N VAL A 26 4.73 -4.16 -3.16
CA VAL A 26 4.65 -5.54 -2.62
C VAL A 26 5.48 -6.50 -3.47
N LEU A 27 5.36 -6.42 -4.80
CA LEU A 27 6.16 -7.25 -5.69
C LEU A 27 7.67 -6.99 -5.52
N PHE A 28 8.09 -5.73 -5.39
CA PHE A 28 9.49 -5.37 -5.15
C PHE A 28 10.01 -5.92 -3.82
N VAL A 29 9.20 -5.88 -2.74
CA VAL A 29 9.58 -6.48 -1.45
C VAL A 29 9.77 -7.99 -1.58
N CYS A 30 8.87 -8.69 -2.26
CA CYS A 30 9.01 -10.13 -2.51
C CYS A 30 10.26 -10.47 -3.34
N ILE A 31 10.56 -9.68 -4.38
CA ILE A 31 11.79 -9.83 -5.18
C ILE A 31 13.02 -9.62 -4.30
N PHE A 32 13.05 -8.55 -3.50
CA PHE A 32 14.16 -8.24 -2.62
C PHE A 32 14.42 -9.37 -1.61
N LEU A 33 13.37 -9.86 -0.94
CA LEU A 33 13.46 -11.02 -0.05
C LEU A 33 13.91 -12.29 -0.79
N GLY A 34 13.48 -12.46 -2.04
CA GLY A 34 13.86 -13.60 -2.88
C GLY A 34 15.35 -13.62 -3.20
N ILE A 35 15.94 -12.44 -3.46
CA ILE A 35 17.38 -12.28 -3.66
C ILE A 35 18.14 -12.62 -2.38
N VAL A 36 17.71 -12.07 -1.23
CA VAL A 36 18.37 -12.29 0.07
C VAL A 36 18.32 -13.77 0.48
N THR A 37 17.20 -14.44 0.28
CA THR A 37 16.99 -15.83 0.71
C THR A 37 17.47 -16.85 -0.33
N LYS A 38 17.96 -16.41 -1.50
CA LYS A 38 18.32 -17.27 -2.67
C LYS A 38 17.18 -18.15 -3.21
N PHE A 39 15.93 -17.87 -2.84
CA PHE A 39 14.73 -18.54 -3.35
C PHE A 39 13.91 -17.61 -4.26
N LEU A 40 14.60 -16.90 -5.14
CA LEU A 40 14.00 -15.86 -5.99
C LEU A 40 12.80 -16.38 -6.79
N THR A 41 12.93 -17.53 -7.45
CA THR A 41 11.88 -18.10 -8.29
C THR A 41 10.59 -18.36 -7.50
N TYR A 42 10.71 -18.92 -6.30
CA TYR A 42 9.55 -19.19 -5.44
C TYR A 42 8.91 -17.89 -4.95
N LEU A 43 9.70 -16.91 -4.52
CA LEU A 43 9.15 -15.64 -4.03
C LEU A 43 8.62 -14.73 -5.13
N ILE A 44 9.08 -14.84 -6.37
CA ILE A 44 8.44 -14.16 -7.51
C ILE A 44 7.04 -14.71 -7.74
N VAL A 45 6.87 -16.04 -7.75
CA VAL A 45 5.55 -16.66 -7.92
C VAL A 45 4.61 -16.23 -6.79
N VAL A 46 5.09 -16.28 -5.54
CA VAL A 46 4.31 -15.82 -4.38
C VAL A 46 3.98 -14.32 -4.50
N GLY A 47 4.94 -13.48 -4.87
CA GLY A 47 4.74 -12.04 -5.01
C GLY A 47 3.72 -11.67 -6.10
N ILE A 48 3.73 -12.36 -7.23
CA ILE A 48 2.73 -12.18 -8.29
C ILE A 48 1.34 -12.60 -7.79
N VAL A 49 1.23 -13.77 -7.15
CA VAL A 49 -0.05 -14.25 -6.59
C VAL A 49 -0.58 -13.28 -5.54
N SER A 50 0.27 -12.82 -4.62
CA SER A 50 -0.09 -11.80 -3.63
C SER A 50 -0.58 -10.52 -4.29
N THR A 51 0.10 -10.04 -5.34
CA THR A 51 -0.30 -8.81 -6.02
C THR A 51 -1.65 -8.96 -6.72
N LEU A 52 -1.92 -10.10 -7.36
CA LEU A 52 -3.22 -10.38 -7.97
C LEU A 52 -4.36 -10.44 -6.94
N ILE A 53 -4.10 -11.02 -5.76
CA ILE A 53 -5.09 -11.05 -4.66
C ILE A 53 -5.35 -9.63 -4.17
N LEU A 54 -4.30 -8.82 -3.98
CA LEU A 54 -4.43 -7.42 -3.56
C LEU A 54 -5.20 -6.60 -4.59
N SER A 55 -4.89 -6.73 -5.88
CA SER A 55 -5.61 -6.10 -6.98
C SER A 55 -7.09 -6.47 -6.98
N LYS A 56 -7.40 -7.74 -6.75
CA LYS A 56 -8.78 -8.24 -6.66
C LYS A 56 -9.52 -7.74 -5.42
N MET A 57 -8.85 -7.63 -4.28
CA MET A 57 -9.42 -7.06 -3.05
C MET A 57 -9.63 -5.55 -3.17
N LYS A 58 -8.82 -4.88 -3.98
CA LYS A 58 -8.82 -3.44 -4.18
C LYS A 58 -9.78 -3.00 -5.28
N ASN A 59 -10.17 -3.89 -6.21
CA ASN A 59 -11.28 -3.71 -7.13
C ASN A 59 -12.59 -3.40 -6.36
N GLY A 60 -12.90 -2.11 -6.20
CA GLY A 60 -14.08 -1.60 -5.48
C GLY A 60 -13.80 -0.85 -4.17
N LYS A 61 -12.53 -0.63 -3.80
CA LYS A 61 -12.13 0.14 -2.61
C LYS A 61 -11.31 1.38 -2.96
N SER A 62 -11.33 2.38 -2.07
CA SER A 62 -10.61 3.66 -2.24
C SER A 62 -9.11 3.45 -2.44
N GLU A 63 -8.55 4.28 -3.32
CA GLU A 63 -7.10 4.48 -3.48
C GLU A 63 -6.47 4.70 -2.10
N GLY A 64 -5.38 3.97 -1.77
CA GLY A 64 -4.74 4.04 -0.45
C GLY A 64 -5.25 3.05 0.63
N PHE A 65 -6.22 2.17 0.33
CA PHE A 65 -6.70 1.13 1.27
C PHE A 65 -5.56 0.26 1.82
N LEU A 66 -4.54 -0.03 1.02
CA LEU A 66 -3.40 -0.85 1.43
C LEU A 66 -2.54 -0.19 2.50
N PHE A 67 -2.30 1.13 2.39
CA PHE A 67 -1.61 1.90 3.43
C PHE A 67 -2.44 1.99 4.71
N HIS A 68 -3.75 2.19 4.58
CA HIS A 68 -4.65 2.22 5.73
C HIS A 68 -4.76 0.86 6.43
N TRP A 69 -4.81 -0.23 5.65
CA TRP A 69 -4.80 -1.59 6.17
C TRP A 69 -3.43 -1.96 6.78
N ALA A 70 -2.31 -1.52 6.20
CA ALA A 70 -0.97 -1.69 6.76
C ALA A 70 -0.77 -0.90 8.07
N TYR A 71 -1.39 0.28 8.16
CA TYR A 71 -1.44 1.08 9.37
C TYR A 71 -2.22 0.36 10.47
N TRP A 72 -3.37 -0.24 10.13
CA TRP A 72 -4.20 -0.97 11.09
C TRP A 72 -3.64 -2.36 11.45
N SER A 73 -2.96 -3.04 10.52
CA SER A 73 -2.31 -4.34 10.76
C SER A 73 -1.02 -4.25 11.57
N GLY A 74 -0.62 -3.03 11.96
CA GLY A 74 0.41 -2.81 12.95
C GLY A 74 1.82 -3.07 12.44
N VAL A 75 2.09 -2.87 11.15
CA VAL A 75 3.46 -2.97 10.60
C VAL A 75 4.37 -2.02 11.41
N PRO A 76 5.33 -2.54 12.19
CA PRO A 76 6.08 -1.75 13.17
C PRO A 76 6.96 -0.67 12.52
N THR A 77 7.21 -0.76 11.20
CA THR A 77 7.98 0.25 10.44
C THR A 77 7.30 1.64 10.41
N PHE A 78 5.97 1.71 10.49
CA PHE A 78 5.24 2.99 10.53
C PHE A 78 4.84 3.42 11.95
N GLN A 79 5.14 2.61 12.97
CA GLN A 79 5.04 3.03 14.36
C GLN A 79 6.24 3.95 14.63
N LEU A 80 6.08 5.24 14.34
CA LEU A 80 6.95 6.28 14.89
C LEU A 80 7.02 6.05 16.41
N THR A 81 8.23 5.95 16.95
CA THR A 81 8.58 5.62 18.36
C THR A 81 7.96 6.55 19.43
N GLY A 82 6.94 7.34 19.10
CA GLY A 82 6.16 8.16 20.02
C GLY A 82 4.69 8.39 19.63
N SER A 83 4.14 7.67 18.64
CA SER A 83 2.73 7.84 18.24
C SER A 83 1.79 6.94 19.06
N PRO A 84 0.72 7.48 19.69
CA PRO A 84 -0.30 6.68 20.38
C PRO A 84 -0.97 5.66 19.44
N HIS A 85 -1.34 4.50 19.98
CA HIS A 85 -2.09 3.46 19.27
C HIS A 85 -3.38 4.02 18.64
N GLY A 86 -3.76 3.51 17.46
CA GLY A 86 -4.89 4.02 16.66
C GLY A 86 -6.20 4.18 17.43
N THR A 87 -6.46 3.32 18.42
CA THR A 87 -7.65 3.37 19.28
C THR A 87 -7.75 4.65 20.13
N THR A 88 -6.62 5.32 20.43
CA THR A 88 -6.61 6.56 21.24
C THR A 88 -6.76 7.82 20.38
N ARG A 89 -6.48 7.76 19.07
CA ARG A 89 -6.61 8.90 18.16
C ARG A 89 -8.07 9.14 17.73
N GLU A 90 -8.84 8.09 17.51
CA GLU A 90 -10.26 8.19 17.16
C GLU A 90 -11.13 8.76 18.30
N MET A 91 -10.67 8.67 19.56
CA MET A 91 -11.37 9.26 20.71
C MET A 91 -11.07 10.76 20.92
N MET A 92 -10.10 11.32 20.19
CA MET A 92 -9.69 12.72 20.30
C MET A 92 -10.20 13.62 19.16
N GLU A 93 -10.84 13.05 18.13
CA GLU A 93 -11.50 13.79 17.05
C GLU A 93 -12.98 14.09 17.36
#